data_AF-R1E333-F1
#
_entry.id   AF-R1E333-F1
#
_cell.length_a   1.000
_cell.length_b   1.000
_cell.length_c   1.000
_cell.angle_alpha   90.00
_cell.angle_beta   90.00
_cell.angle_gamma   90.00
#
_symmetry.space_group_name_H-M   'P 1'
#
loop_
_entity.id
_entity.type
_entity.pdbx_description
1 polymer ?
#
loop_
_entity_poly.entity_id
_entity_poly.type
_entity_poly.pdbx_seq_one_letter_code
_entity_poly.pdbx_strand_id
1 'polypeptide(L)'
;MPSFVEASIVFLSDRLQRERLFDSEERSESAKAAGIAALSGSLASAPVKASALLATLPVKAPALAQWEFSTGALAVQLALFGVVYRYAARSDFNDTPKRGTVFAFALCRALSSVQPSFSDRPEMFVQLLAYFGESVFAFGVAAASLGYAWKRGWVLRLPAAGLPPYYPEVFRDGPPPPYYDGPMDYREGGPPPPYYRDRAFSDGPDQPPF
;
A
#
# COMPACT_ATOMS: atom_id res chain seq x y z
N MET A 1 43.53 -23.06 -7.26
CA MET A 1 42.14 -23.01 -7.78
C MET A 1 41.22 -23.22 -6.60
N PRO A 2 40.30 -22.30 -6.29
CA PRO A 2 39.32 -22.54 -5.24
C PRO A 2 38.54 -23.81 -5.57
N SER A 3 38.34 -24.66 -4.58
CA SER A 3 37.59 -25.91 -4.76
C SER A 3 36.12 -25.60 -5.04
N PHE A 4 35.41 -26.45 -5.78
CA PHE A 4 33.99 -26.27 -6.13
C PHE A 4 33.10 -25.98 -4.90
N VAL A 5 33.49 -26.49 -3.73
CA VAL A 5 32.83 -26.26 -2.44
C VAL A 5 32.95 -24.80 -1.99
N GLU A 6 34.12 -24.19 -2.14
CA GLU A 6 34.40 -22.82 -1.72
C GLU A 6 33.65 -21.81 -2.59
N ALA A 7 33.59 -22.05 -3.91
CA ALA A 7 32.78 -21.26 -4.84
C ALA A 7 31.27 -21.36 -4.54
N SER A 8 30.80 -22.55 -4.15
CA SER A 8 29.40 -22.79 -3.78
C SER A 8 29.02 -22.06 -2.49
N ILE A 9 29.91 -22.05 -1.49
CA ILE A 9 29.69 -21.35 -0.21
C ILE A 9 29.63 -19.84 -0.43
N VAL A 10 30.56 -19.28 -1.20
CA VAL A 10 30.58 -17.83 -1.52
C VAL A 10 29.32 -17.41 -2.28
N PHE A 11 28.88 -18.23 -3.25
CA PHE A 11 27.64 -17.98 -3.99
C PHE A 11 26.40 -18.02 -3.07
N LEU A 12 26.33 -18.99 -2.14
CA LEU A 12 25.23 -19.11 -1.20
C LEU A 12 25.22 -17.95 -0.19
N SER A 13 26.38 -17.52 0.32
CA SER A 13 26.47 -16.38 1.23
C SER A 13 26.07 -15.08 0.54
N ASP A 14 26.49 -14.87 -0.71
CA ASP A 14 26.11 -13.70 -1.49
C ASP A 14 24.60 -13.68 -1.79
N ARG A 15 24.01 -14.82 -2.17
CA ARG A 15 22.56 -15.01 -2.30
C ARG A 15 21.82 -14.63 -1.01
N LEU A 16 22.22 -15.17 0.13
CA LEU A 16 21.59 -14.92 1.42
C LEU A 16 21.73 -13.46 1.88
N GLN A 17 22.88 -12.84 1.63
CA GLN A 17 23.06 -11.42 1.92
C GLN A 17 22.13 -10.55 1.07
N ARG A 18 22.00 -10.83 -0.23
CA ARG A 18 21.07 -10.12 -1.11
C ARG A 18 19.63 -10.29 -0.64
N GLU A 19 19.19 -11.50 -0.32
CA GLU A 19 17.83 -11.75 0.18
C GLU A 19 17.52 -10.95 1.46
N ARG A 20 18.47 -10.89 2.40
CA ARG A 20 18.31 -10.07 3.62
C ARG A 20 18.24 -8.57 3.34
N LEU A 21 19.01 -8.09 2.37
CA LEU A 21 18.98 -6.68 1.95
C LEU A 21 17.62 -6.33 1.33
N PHE A 22 17.10 -7.19 0.43
CA PHE A 22 15.78 -7.02 -0.16
C PHE A 22 14.67 -7.00 0.90
N ASP A 23 14.67 -7.95 1.84
CA ASP A 23 13.70 -8.00 2.94
C ASP A 23 13.77 -6.74 3.82
N SER A 24 14.97 -6.22 4.10
CA SER A 24 15.17 -5.00 4.87
C SER A 24 14.61 -3.77 4.14
N GLU A 25 14.82 -3.69 2.83
CA GLU A 25 14.31 -2.61 1.98
C GLU A 25 12.77 -2.64 1.90
N GLU A 26 12.19 -3.82 1.70
CA GLU A 26 10.73 -4.00 1.70
C GLU A 26 10.09 -3.58 3.02
N ARG A 27 10.69 -3.92 4.15
CA ARG A 27 10.23 -3.49 5.48
C ARG A 27 10.29 -1.97 5.63
N SER A 28 11.37 -1.35 5.17
CA SER A 28 11.55 0.10 5.26
C SER A 28 10.49 0.87 4.45
N GLU A 29 10.15 0.36 3.27
CA GLU A 29 9.12 0.94 2.41
C GLU A 29 7.70 0.75 3.01
N SER A 30 7.46 -0.37 3.69
CA SER A 30 6.21 -0.58 4.44
C SER A 30 6.11 0.35 5.64
N ALA A 31 7.22 0.63 6.33
CA ALA A 31 7.26 1.60 7.42
C ALA A 31 6.97 3.02 6.95
N LYS A 32 7.51 3.44 5.79
CA LYS A 32 7.17 4.73 5.17
C LYS A 32 5.69 4.79 4.82
N ALA A 33 5.14 3.74 4.22
CA ALA A 33 3.72 3.67 3.87
C ALA A 33 2.82 3.79 5.11
N ALA A 34 3.19 3.10 6.20
CA ALA A 34 2.50 3.20 7.48
C ALA A 34 2.52 4.63 8.04
N GLY A 35 3.69 5.28 8.04
CA GLY A 35 3.85 6.65 8.53
C GLY A 35 3.01 7.66 7.74
N ILE A 36 3.03 7.59 6.42
CA ILE A 36 2.25 8.50 5.55
C ILE A 36 0.75 8.33 5.80
N ALA A 37 0.27 7.09 5.87
CA ALA A 37 -1.15 6.80 6.13
C ALA A 37 -1.58 7.29 7.52
N ALA A 38 -0.78 6.97 8.54
CA ALA A 38 -1.04 7.38 9.93
C ALA A 38 -1.13 8.89 10.07
N LEU A 39 -0.16 9.63 9.52
CA LEU A 39 -0.13 11.09 9.61
C LEU A 39 -1.27 11.74 8.83
N SER A 40 -1.43 11.39 7.55
CA SER A 40 -2.43 12.01 6.69
C SER A 40 -3.87 11.71 7.13
N GLY A 41 -4.16 10.45 7.49
CA GLY A 41 -5.49 10.08 7.97
C GLY A 41 -5.80 10.65 9.36
N SER A 42 -4.81 10.73 10.26
CA SER A 42 -5.03 11.32 11.58
C SER A 42 -5.31 12.81 11.46
N LEU A 43 -4.55 13.53 10.62
CA LEU A 43 -4.80 14.94 10.31
C LEU A 43 -6.19 15.15 9.67
N ALA A 44 -6.61 14.26 8.78
CA ALA A 44 -7.94 14.33 8.17
C ALA A 44 -9.06 14.13 9.21
N SER A 45 -8.87 13.25 10.18
CA SER A 45 -9.86 12.98 11.23
C SER A 45 -9.86 14.01 12.38
N ALA A 46 -8.80 14.82 12.49
CA ALA A 46 -8.62 15.74 13.61
C ALA A 46 -9.78 16.75 13.78
N PRO A 47 -10.32 17.39 12.73
CA PRO A 47 -11.46 18.31 12.88
C PRO A 47 -12.72 17.60 13.38
N VAL A 48 -13.00 16.39 12.89
CA VAL A 48 -14.17 15.59 13.29
C VAL A 48 -14.05 15.22 14.77
N LYS A 49 -12.89 14.69 15.18
CA LYS A 49 -12.64 14.31 16.58
C LYS A 49 -12.60 15.51 17.52
N ALA A 50 -12.06 16.65 17.08
CA ALA A 50 -12.06 17.89 17.88
C ALA A 50 -13.48 18.42 18.09
N SER A 51 -14.32 18.39 17.04
CA SER A 51 -15.73 18.81 17.13
C SER A 51 -16.53 17.93 18.10
N ALA A 52 -16.27 16.61 18.09
CA ALA A 52 -16.88 15.67 19.03
C ALA A 52 -16.48 15.96 20.48
N LEU A 53 -15.21 16.32 20.74
CA LEU A 53 -14.75 16.70 22.07
C LEU A 53 -15.40 18.02 22.54
N LEU A 54 -15.46 19.02 21.66
CA LEU A 54 -16.11 20.30 21.95
C LEU A 54 -17.59 20.14 22.29
N ALA A 55 -18.29 19.21 21.65
CA ALA A 55 -19.70 18.93 21.94
C ALA A 55 -19.95 18.39 23.36
N THR A 56 -18.90 17.94 24.07
CA THR A 56 -19.01 17.43 25.44
C THR A 56 -18.71 18.48 26.52
N LEU A 57 -18.61 19.76 26.17
CA LEU A 57 -18.29 20.81 27.12
C LEU A 57 -19.36 20.96 28.23
N PRO A 58 -18.95 21.10 29.51
CA PRO A 58 -17.57 21.12 30.01
C PRO A 58 -16.90 19.74 29.96
N VAL A 59 -15.66 19.69 29.44
CA VAL A 59 -14.94 18.41 29.24
C VAL A 59 -14.71 17.75 30.59
N LYS A 60 -15.20 16.52 30.72
CA LYS A 60 -14.97 15.66 31.89
C LYS A 60 -13.73 14.80 31.66
N ALA A 61 -12.99 14.46 32.72
CA ALA A 61 -11.83 13.56 32.67
C ALA A 61 -12.05 12.26 31.84
N PRO A 62 -13.17 11.52 31.99
CA PRO A 62 -13.40 10.32 31.17
C PRO A 62 -13.58 10.62 29.68
N ALA A 63 -14.14 11.78 29.31
CA ALA A 63 -14.31 12.16 27.91
C ALA A 63 -12.97 12.47 27.23
N LEU A 64 -12.04 13.09 27.97
CA LEU A 64 -10.69 13.35 27.48
C LEU A 64 -9.91 12.04 27.26
N ALA A 65 -9.92 11.14 28.24
CA ALA A 65 -9.25 9.84 28.13
C ALA A 65 -9.80 9.00 26.97
N GLN A 66 -11.13 8.99 26.78
CA GLN A 66 -11.76 8.29 25.67
C GLN A 66 -11.38 8.90 24.31
N TRP A 67 -11.27 10.23 24.23
CA TRP A 67 -10.86 10.93 23.02
C TRP A 67 -9.41 10.62 22.65
N GLU A 68 -8.49 10.67 23.61
CA GLU A 68 -7.07 10.34 23.40
C GLU A 68 -6.92 8.90 22.91
N PHE A 69 -7.58 7.95 23.59
CA PHE A 69 -7.53 6.54 23.24
C PHE A 69 -8.12 6.29 21.84
N SER A 70 -9.27 6.88 21.52
CA SER A 70 -9.90 6.74 20.20
C SER A 70 -9.07 7.35 19.07
N THR A 71 -8.34 8.43 19.35
CA THR A 71 -7.45 9.07 18.38
C THR A 71 -6.18 8.26 18.16
N GLY A 72 -5.55 7.77 19.23
CA GLY A 72 -4.39 6.88 19.14
C GLY A 72 -4.72 5.55 18.45
N ALA A 73 -5.86 4.95 18.78
CA ALA A 73 -6.33 3.73 18.13
C ALA A 73 -6.56 3.93 16.62
N LEU A 74 -7.10 5.08 16.21
CA LEU A 74 -7.24 5.42 14.78
C LEU A 74 -5.87 5.56 14.11
N ALA A 75 -4.91 6.23 14.73
CA ALA A 75 -3.56 6.38 14.17
C ALA A 75 -2.88 5.03 13.94
N VAL A 76 -3.02 4.09 14.87
CA VAL A 76 -2.50 2.72 14.73
C VAL A 76 -3.24 1.96 13.62
N GLN A 77 -4.57 2.09 13.52
CA GLN A 77 -5.35 1.48 12.44
C GLN A 77 -4.96 2.03 11.07
N LEU A 78 -4.68 3.33 10.96
CA LEU A 78 -4.19 3.97 9.75
C LEU A 78 -2.77 3.52 9.37
N ALA A 79 -1.88 3.35 10.36
CA ALA A 79 -0.55 2.78 10.13
C ALA A 79 -0.65 1.37 9.54
N LEU A 80 -1.48 0.51 10.16
CA LEU A 80 -1.73 -0.86 9.67
C LEU A 80 -2.36 -0.85 8.28
N PHE A 81 -3.34 0.03 8.06
CA PHE A 81 -3.95 0.23 6.75
C PHE A 81 -2.91 0.60 5.69
N GLY A 82 -1.98 1.51 5.98
CA GLY A 82 -0.94 1.91 5.02
C GLY A 82 -0.05 0.75 4.59
N VAL A 83 0.31 -0.12 5.53
CA VAL A 83 1.04 -1.37 5.25
C VAL A 83 0.19 -2.25 4.33
N VAL A 84 -1.03 -2.59 4.72
CA VAL A 84 -1.91 -3.50 3.94
C VAL A 84 -2.24 -2.93 2.56
N TYR A 85 -2.50 -1.62 2.48
CA TYR A 85 -2.82 -0.93 1.24
C TYR A 85 -1.66 -1.00 0.23
N ARG A 86 -0.40 -1.00 0.69
CA ARG A 86 0.76 -1.23 -0.18
C ARG A 86 0.75 -2.61 -0.85
N TYR A 87 0.27 -3.64 -0.15
CA TYR A 87 0.17 -5.02 -0.68
C TYR A 87 -1.11 -5.26 -1.50
N ALA A 88 -2.19 -4.55 -1.17
CA ALA A 88 -3.49 -4.67 -1.84
C ALA A 88 -3.57 -3.81 -3.11
N ALA A 89 -3.00 -2.61 -3.08
CA ALA A 89 -2.85 -1.74 -4.24
C ALA A 89 -1.59 -2.15 -5.04
N ARG A 90 -1.63 -3.37 -5.58
CA ARG A 90 -0.60 -3.87 -6.49
C ARG A 90 -0.57 -2.98 -7.75
N SER A 91 0.50 -3.13 -8.53
CA SER A 91 0.68 -2.45 -9.82
C SER A 91 -0.14 -3.08 -10.95
N ASP A 92 -1.17 -3.86 -10.63
CA ASP A 92 -2.10 -4.43 -11.60
C ASP A 92 -3.16 -3.42 -12.04
N PHE A 93 -3.78 -3.71 -13.19
CA PHE A 93 -4.80 -2.87 -13.83
C PHE A 93 -6.15 -2.86 -13.10
N ASN A 94 -6.27 -3.60 -11.99
CA ASN A 94 -7.52 -3.71 -11.26
C ASN A 94 -7.55 -2.72 -10.08
N ASP A 95 -8.44 -1.74 -10.16
CA ASP A 95 -8.67 -0.80 -9.05
C ASP A 95 -9.64 -1.32 -7.98
N THR A 96 -10.28 -2.47 -8.22
CA THR A 96 -11.26 -3.07 -7.30
C THR A 96 -10.66 -3.38 -5.92
N PRO A 97 -9.46 -4.01 -5.80
CA PRO A 97 -8.84 -4.30 -4.50
C PRO A 97 -8.51 -3.03 -3.71
N LYS A 98 -8.15 -1.93 -4.38
CA LYS A 98 -7.81 -0.64 -3.75
C LYS A 98 -9.02 -0.07 -3.02
N ARG A 99 -10.15 0.03 -3.74
CA ARG A 99 -11.41 0.54 -3.19
C ARG A 99 -11.98 -0.41 -2.12
N GLY A 100 -11.88 -1.72 -2.35
CA GLY A 100 -12.31 -2.75 -1.39
C GLY A 100 -11.55 -2.68 -0.07
N THR A 101 -10.25 -2.41 -0.10
CA THR A 101 -9.43 -2.33 1.12
C THR A 101 -9.81 -1.12 1.97
N VAL A 102 -10.03 0.05 1.35
CA VAL A 102 -10.52 1.24 2.05
C VAL A 102 -11.88 0.96 2.70
N PHE A 103 -12.81 0.36 1.94
CA PHE A 103 -14.14 0.03 2.44
C PHE A 103 -14.08 -0.97 3.61
N ALA A 104 -13.28 -2.02 3.51
CA ALA A 104 -13.16 -3.03 4.55
C ALA A 104 -12.63 -2.45 5.86
N PHE A 105 -11.56 -1.65 5.82
CA PHE A 105 -11.02 -1.01 7.02
C PHE A 105 -12.01 -0.01 7.63
N ALA A 106 -12.68 0.79 6.80
CA ALA A 106 -13.69 1.72 7.26
C ALA A 106 -14.88 1.03 7.92
N LEU A 107 -15.35 -0.07 7.33
CA LEU A 107 -16.46 -0.86 7.87
C LEU A 107 -16.08 -1.55 9.19
N CYS A 108 -14.92 -2.22 9.24
CA CYS A 108 -14.43 -2.87 10.47
C CYS A 108 -14.28 -1.88 11.62
N ARG A 109 -13.75 -0.67 11.34
CA ARG A 109 -13.63 0.39 12.34
C ARG A 109 -15.00 0.90 12.80
N ALA A 110 -15.94 1.10 11.88
CA ALA A 110 -17.28 1.56 12.22
C ALA A 110 -17.98 0.56 13.14
N LEU A 111 -17.95 -0.74 12.77
CA LEU A 111 -18.52 -1.83 13.57
C LEU A 111 -17.86 -1.96 14.95
N SER A 112 -16.55 -1.72 15.07
CA SER A 112 -15.88 -1.75 16.38
C SER A 112 -16.16 -0.53 17.26
N SER A 113 -16.63 0.57 16.68
CA SER A 113 -16.82 1.85 17.39
C SER A 113 -18.25 2.08 17.85
N VAL A 114 -19.23 1.39 17.25
CA VAL A 114 -20.63 1.45 17.66
C VAL A 114 -20.83 0.77 19.01
N GLN A 115 -21.56 1.42 19.90
CA GLN A 115 -21.98 0.83 21.17
C GLN A 115 -23.41 0.32 21.02
N PRO A 116 -23.65 -1.00 21.00
CA PRO A 116 -24.99 -1.53 20.82
C PRO A 116 -25.84 -1.23 22.07
N SER A 117 -26.93 -0.49 21.89
CA SER A 117 -28.00 -0.33 22.88
C SER A 117 -29.24 -1.08 22.41
N PHE A 118 -29.80 -1.93 23.27
CA PHE A 118 -30.96 -2.76 22.92
C PHE A 118 -32.28 -1.98 22.80
N SER A 119 -32.32 -0.76 23.32
CA SER A 119 -33.55 0.06 23.39
C SER A 119 -33.77 0.96 22.16
N ASP A 120 -32.69 1.46 21.54
CA ASP A 120 -32.77 2.53 20.53
C ASP A 120 -32.12 2.12 19.20
N ARG A 121 -32.79 1.21 18.47
CA ARG A 121 -32.33 0.71 17.16
C ARG A 121 -32.06 1.79 16.10
N PRO A 122 -32.88 2.86 15.91
CA PRO A 122 -32.60 3.85 14.87
C PRO A 122 -31.34 4.66 15.18
N GLU A 123 -31.06 4.97 16.45
CA GLU A 123 -29.88 5.72 16.88
C GLU A 123 -28.58 4.96 16.59
N MET A 124 -28.61 3.62 16.73
CA MET A 124 -27.49 2.75 16.41
C MET A 124 -27.08 2.85 14.92
N PHE A 125 -28.04 2.93 14.00
CA PHE A 125 -27.73 3.06 12.56
C PHE A 125 -27.16 4.44 12.21
N VAL A 126 -27.65 5.50 12.87
CA VAL A 126 -27.09 6.85 12.70
C VAL A 126 -25.64 6.90 13.19
N GLN A 127 -25.38 6.32 14.36
CA GLN A 127 -24.03 6.22 14.91
C GLN A 127 -23.10 5.38 14.03
N LEU A 128 -23.59 4.25 13.50
CA LEU A 128 -22.84 3.41 12.56
C LEU A 128 -22.48 4.18 11.29
N LEU A 129 -23.44 4.89 10.69
CA LEU A 129 -23.21 5.70 9.50
C LEU A 129 -22.25 6.86 9.76
N ALA A 130 -22.34 7.51 10.93
CA ALA A 130 -21.43 8.58 11.31
C ALA A 130 -19.99 8.07 11.44
N TYR A 131 -19.76 6.97 12.18
CA TYR A 131 -18.42 6.38 12.29
C TYR A 131 -17.92 5.81 10.98
N PHE A 132 -18.80 5.25 10.16
CA PHE A 132 -18.45 4.77 8.83
C PHE A 132 -18.02 5.93 7.93
N GLY A 133 -18.76 7.03 7.91
CA GLY A 133 -18.42 8.24 7.15
C GLY A 133 -17.08 8.84 7.57
N GLU A 134 -16.85 9.00 8.88
CA GLU A 134 -15.55 9.44 9.42
C GLU A 134 -14.42 8.51 8.97
N SER A 135 -14.65 7.20 9.05
CA SER A 135 -13.64 6.20 8.71
C SER A 135 -13.33 6.18 7.22
N VAL A 136 -14.35 6.20 6.35
CA VAL A 136 -14.17 6.28 4.89
C VAL A 136 -13.41 7.54 4.52
N PHE A 137 -13.71 8.67 5.17
CA PHE A 137 -12.99 9.91 4.95
C PHE A 137 -11.51 9.79 5.37
N ALA A 138 -11.22 9.31 6.59
CA ALA A 138 -9.86 9.17 7.09
C ALA A 138 -9.02 8.17 6.26
N PHE A 139 -9.54 6.96 6.00
CA PHE A 139 -8.85 5.96 5.19
C PHE A 139 -8.77 6.35 3.71
N GLY A 140 -9.78 7.07 3.20
CA GLY A 140 -9.77 7.60 1.84
C GLY A 140 -8.69 8.66 1.64
N VAL A 141 -8.52 9.60 2.58
CA VAL A 141 -7.43 10.58 2.55
C VAL A 141 -6.07 9.90 2.67
N ALA A 142 -5.94 8.88 3.53
CA ALA A 142 -4.72 8.08 3.63
C ALA A 142 -4.39 7.32 2.33
N ALA A 143 -5.40 6.74 1.67
CA ALA A 143 -5.22 6.06 0.39
C ALA A 143 -4.81 7.05 -0.72
N ALA A 144 -5.39 8.25 -0.74
CA ALA A 144 -5.05 9.30 -1.69
C ALA A 144 -3.63 9.86 -1.47
N SER A 145 -3.22 10.04 -0.22
CA SER A 145 -1.88 10.51 0.14
C SER A 145 -0.80 9.48 -0.23
N LEU A 146 -1.05 8.18 -0.01
CA LEU A 146 -0.23 7.09 -0.53
C LEU A 146 -0.19 7.09 -2.06
N GLY A 147 -1.36 7.27 -2.69
CA GLY A 147 -1.54 7.57 -4.11
C GLY A 147 -0.53 8.59 -4.64
N TYR A 148 -0.46 9.73 -3.96
CA TYR A 148 0.41 10.84 -4.27
C TYR A 148 1.89 10.56 -3.96
N ALA A 149 2.19 9.95 -2.81
CA ALA A 149 3.54 9.57 -2.40
C ALA A 149 4.19 8.62 -3.42
N TRP A 150 3.41 7.69 -3.97
CA TRP A 150 3.87 6.81 -5.04
C TRP A 150 4.20 7.59 -6.32
N LYS A 151 3.36 8.55 -6.74
CA LYS A 151 3.62 9.40 -7.91
C LYS A 151 4.91 10.22 -7.77
N ARG A 152 5.26 10.63 -6.55
CA ARG A 152 6.49 11.36 -6.23
C ARG A 152 7.72 10.45 -6.01
N GLY A 153 7.55 9.13 -6.00
CA GLY A 153 8.62 8.17 -5.72
C GLY A 153 9.07 8.12 -4.25
N TRP A 154 8.24 8.62 -3.32
CA TRP A 154 8.57 8.62 -1.88
C TRP A 154 8.38 7.26 -1.22
N VAL A 155 7.50 6.44 -1.81
CA VAL A 155 7.23 5.05 -1.43
C VAL A 155 7.12 4.24 -2.70
N LEU A 156 7.59 2.99 -2.68
CA LEU A 156 7.45 2.06 -3.79
C LEU A 156 6.25 1.12 -3.58
N ARG A 157 5.43 0.94 -4.61
CA ARG A 157 4.45 -0.15 -4.65
C ARG A 157 5.16 -1.47 -4.91
N LEU A 158 4.57 -2.57 -4.46
CA LEU A 158 5.06 -3.88 -4.85
C LEU A 158 4.72 -4.16 -6.33
N PRO A 159 5.65 -4.76 -7.09
CA PRO A 159 5.34 -5.25 -8.42
C PRO A 159 4.24 -6.32 -8.34
N ALA A 160 3.35 -6.36 -9.33
CA ALA A 160 2.32 -7.38 -9.41
C ALA A 160 2.97 -8.78 -9.47
N ALA A 161 2.34 -9.78 -8.86
CA ALA A 161 2.86 -11.15 -8.82
C ALA A 161 3.11 -11.65 -10.26
N GLY A 162 4.35 -12.04 -10.56
CA GLY A 162 4.76 -12.54 -11.89
C GLY A 162 5.54 -11.54 -12.76
N LEU A 163 5.78 -10.31 -12.29
CA LEU A 163 6.58 -9.31 -12.98
C LEU A 163 8.02 -9.31 -12.43
N PRO A 164 9.09 -9.43 -13.25
CA PRO A 164 10.47 -9.32 -12.77
C PRO A 164 10.70 -8.07 -11.90
N PRO A 165 11.58 -8.13 -10.89
CA PRO A 165 11.81 -7.05 -9.92
C PRO A 165 12.33 -5.74 -10.55
N TYR A 166 12.67 -5.75 -11.84
CA TYR A 166 13.14 -4.59 -12.59
C TYR A 166 12.19 -4.28 -13.75
N TYR A 167 11.05 -3.66 -13.46
CA TYR A 167 10.25 -3.02 -14.51
C TYR A 167 10.73 -1.57 -14.69
N PRO A 168 11.15 -1.17 -15.90
CA PRO A 168 11.45 0.22 -16.17
C PRO A 168 10.18 1.07 -16.01
N GLU A 169 10.32 2.30 -15.50
CA GLU A 169 9.22 3.25 -15.23
C GLU A 169 8.27 3.50 -16.42
N VAL A 170 8.68 3.13 -17.64
CA VAL A 170 7.97 3.39 -18.90
C VAL A 170 6.62 2.65 -19.00
N PHE A 171 6.44 1.54 -18.28
CA PHE A 171 5.19 0.76 -18.33
C PHE A 171 4.22 1.07 -17.17
N ARG A 172 4.51 2.13 -16.41
CA ARG A 172 3.74 2.59 -15.23
C ARG A 172 2.31 3.04 -15.54
N ASP A 173 2.06 3.50 -16.77
CA ASP A 173 0.77 4.05 -17.22
C ASP A 173 0.31 3.51 -18.60
N GLY A 174 1.04 2.55 -19.18
CA GLY A 174 0.69 1.93 -20.47
C GLY A 174 -0.13 0.65 -20.31
N PRO A 175 -0.85 0.19 -21.36
CA PRO A 175 -1.44 -1.15 -21.36
C PRO A 175 -0.35 -2.20 -21.08
N PRO A 176 -0.68 -3.29 -20.37
CA PRO A 176 0.31 -4.32 -20.09
C PRO A 176 0.87 -4.84 -21.42
N PRO A 177 2.17 -5.20 -21.49
CA PRO A 177 2.61 -6.05 -22.58
C PRO A 177 1.72 -7.31 -22.61
N PRO A 178 1.35 -7.82 -23.80
CA PRO A 178 0.51 -9.00 -23.91
C PRO A 178 1.13 -10.13 -23.09
N TYR A 179 0.36 -10.61 -22.10
CA TYR A 179 0.81 -11.56 -21.08
C TYR A 179 1.35 -12.82 -21.77
N TYR A 180 2.56 -13.25 -21.40
CA TYR A 180 3.09 -14.54 -21.83
C TYR A 180 2.58 -15.60 -20.85
N ASP A 181 1.57 -16.39 -21.24
CA ASP A 181 0.98 -17.49 -20.46
C ASP A 181 1.85 -18.77 -20.41
N GLY A 182 3.17 -18.62 -20.60
CA GLY A 182 4.10 -19.75 -20.49
C GLY A 182 4.50 -20.03 -19.05
N PRO A 183 4.75 -21.30 -18.66
CA PRO A 183 5.33 -21.62 -17.36
C PRO A 183 6.68 -20.90 -17.21
N MET A 184 6.75 -19.96 -16.28
CA MET A 184 7.99 -19.27 -15.91
C MET A 184 8.89 -20.25 -15.17
N ASP A 185 9.75 -20.94 -15.92
CA ASP A 185 10.81 -21.76 -15.33
C ASP A 185 11.94 -20.84 -14.87
N TYR A 186 11.92 -20.44 -13.59
CA TYR A 186 12.94 -19.58 -12.97
C TYR A 186 14.33 -20.25 -12.86
N ARG A 187 14.49 -21.45 -13.43
CA ARG A 187 15.65 -22.32 -13.21
C ARG A 187 16.77 -22.14 -14.23
N GLU A 188 16.50 -21.50 -15.35
CA GLU A 188 17.51 -21.22 -16.36
C GLU A 188 17.44 -19.74 -16.73
N GLY A 189 18.59 -19.08 -16.82
CA GLY A 189 18.72 -17.72 -17.34
C GLY A 189 18.37 -17.66 -18.82
N GLY A 190 17.11 -17.94 -19.14
CA GLY A 190 16.56 -17.92 -20.48
C GLY A 190 16.74 -16.53 -21.11
N PRO A 191 16.88 -16.49 -22.44
CA PRO A 191 17.12 -15.23 -23.13
C PRO A 191 16.03 -14.21 -22.79
N PRO A 192 16.38 -12.92 -22.65
CA PRO A 192 15.39 -11.89 -22.44
C PRO A 192 14.34 -11.96 -23.56
N PRO A 193 13.07 -11.62 -23.25
CA PRO A 193 11.98 -11.73 -24.21
C PRO A 193 12.31 -10.98 -25.51
N PRO A 194 11.79 -11.43 -26.67
CA PRO A 194 12.24 -11.01 -28.01
C PRO A 194 12.24 -9.50 -28.24
N TYR A 195 11.40 -8.77 -27.50
CA TYR A 195 11.24 -7.32 -27.59
C TYR A 195 12.47 -6.51 -27.16
N TYR A 196 13.46 -7.10 -26.51
CA TYR A 196 14.73 -6.43 -26.21
C TYR A 196 15.69 -6.37 -27.41
N ARG A 197 15.44 -7.11 -28.50
CA ARG A 197 16.37 -7.21 -29.63
C ARG A 197 16.32 -6.02 -30.58
N ASP A 198 15.19 -5.32 -30.66
CA ASP A 198 14.93 -4.38 -31.76
C ASP A 198 15.31 -2.92 -31.48
N ARG A 199 15.74 -2.58 -30.26
CA ARG A 199 16.13 -1.19 -29.93
C ARG A 199 17.59 -0.98 -29.54
N ALA A 200 18.38 -2.04 -29.39
CA ALA A 200 19.82 -1.92 -29.13
C ALA A 200 20.67 -1.78 -30.42
N PHE A 201 20.04 -1.77 -31.60
CA PHE A 201 20.72 -1.76 -32.91
C PHE A 201 20.07 -0.84 -33.96
N SER A 202 19.28 0.16 -33.54
CA SER A 202 18.56 1.07 -34.45
C SER A 202 18.99 2.55 -34.32
N ASP A 203 20.24 2.82 -33.96
CA ASP A 203 20.88 4.13 -34.20
C ASP A 203 21.59 4.12 -35.58
N GLY A 204 20.86 3.74 -36.62
CA GLY A 204 21.24 3.91 -38.02
C GLY A 204 20.42 5.06 -38.61
N PRO A 205 21.04 6.05 -39.28
CA PRO A 205 20.33 7.21 -39.79
C PRO A 205 19.71 6.85 -41.14
N ASP A 206 18.56 6.19 -41.18
CA ASP A 206 17.73 6.09 -42.38
C ASP A 206 16.34 5.54 -42.03
N GLN A 207 15.32 6.41 -42.02
CA GLN A 207 13.92 6.01 -42.00
C GLN A 207 13.20 6.71 -43.17
N PRO A 208 12.64 5.99 -44.15
CA PRO A 208 11.78 6.62 -45.16
C PRO A 208 10.39 6.93 -44.57
N PRO A 209 9.69 7.96 -45.09
CA PRO A 209 8.43 8.41 -44.52
C PRO A 209 7.32 7.46 -44.97
N PHE A 210 6.48 7.00 -44.05
CA PHE A 210 5.01 6.97 -44.13
C PHE A 210 4.43 6.62 -42.75
#